data_AF-A0A060C7F6-F1
#
_entry.id   AF-A0A060C7F6-F1
#
_cell.length_a   1.000
_cell.length_b   1.000
_cell.length_c   1.000
_cell.angle_alpha   90.00
_cell.angle_beta   90.00
_cell.angle_gamma   90.00
#
_symmetry.space_group_name_H-M   'P 1'
#
loop_
_entity.id
_entity.type
_entity.pdbx_description
1 polymer ?
#
loop_
_entity_poly.entity_id
_entity_poly.type
_entity_poly.pdbx_seq_one_letter_code
_entity_poly.pdbx_strand_id
1 'polypeptide(L)'
;MNKTSAHMFNMFVMRKDLMNEYCSWLFPIINQLAEVIDSSDYSPFEMRFPGRISEILLDVWLETTHYPFIEMAVVSPEPVNWI
;
A
#
# COMPACT_ATOMS: atom_id res chain seq x y z
N MET A 1 9.59 11.52 -7.01
CA MET A 1 9.86 10.67 -5.83
C MET A 1 11.18 11.10 -5.21
N ASN A 2 11.16 12.03 -4.25
CA ASN A 2 12.36 12.57 -3.56
C ASN A 2 12.31 12.35 -2.04
N LYS A 3 11.37 11.54 -1.53
CA LYS A 3 11.26 11.20 -0.11
C LYS A 3 12.08 9.95 0.20
N THR A 4 12.70 9.93 1.38
CA THR A 4 13.44 8.80 1.93
C THR A 4 12.58 7.94 2.89
N SER A 5 11.31 8.30 3.08
CA SER A 5 10.34 7.60 3.92
C SER A 5 9.04 7.37 3.16
N ALA A 6 8.41 6.22 3.39
CA ALA A 6 7.13 5.81 2.81
C ALA A 6 6.38 4.91 3.81
N HIS A 7 5.05 4.83 3.70
CA HIS A 7 4.26 3.83 4.44
C HIS A 7 4.43 2.47 3.77
N MET A 8 5.44 1.72 4.21
CA MET A 8 5.82 0.40 3.67
C MET A 8 4.84 -0.73 4.03
N PHE A 9 3.65 -0.40 4.54
CA PHE A 9 2.66 -1.37 4.98
C PHE A 9 1.26 -0.90 4.60
N ASN A 10 0.42 -1.83 4.18
CA ASN A 10 -1.03 -1.63 4.08
C ASN A 10 -1.71 -1.68 5.47
N MET A 11 -1.09 -1.06 6.48
CA MET A 11 -1.58 -1.04 7.87
C MET A 11 -2.09 0.35 8.22
N PHE A 12 -3.41 0.48 8.36
CA PHE A 12 -4.05 1.73 8.72
C PHE A 12 -5.38 1.48 9.44
N VAL A 13 -5.83 2.47 10.20
CA VAL A 13 -7.17 2.52 10.79
C VAL A 13 -7.79 3.84 10.37
N MET A 14 -8.90 3.79 9.63
CA MET A 14 -9.59 4.98 9.13
C MET A 14 -11.11 4.79 9.16
N ARG A 15 -11.84 5.88 8.93
CA ARG A 15 -13.30 5.87 8.82
C ARG A 15 -13.74 5.07 7.59
N LYS A 16 -14.88 4.40 7.67
CA LYS A 16 -15.38 3.47 6.64
C LYS A 16 -15.54 4.12 5.25
N ASP A 17 -16.02 5.36 5.21
CA ASP A 17 -16.18 6.13 3.98
C ASP A 17 -14.83 6.46 3.32
N LEU A 18 -13.81 6.85 4.11
CA LEU A 18 -12.46 7.08 3.62
C LEU A 18 -11.84 5.80 3.06
N MET A 19 -12.05 4.66 3.74
CA MET A 19 -11.61 3.36 3.24
C MET A 19 -12.29 3.02 1.91
N ASN A 20 -13.61 3.23 1.80
CA ASN A 20 -14.34 2.99 0.57
C ASN A 20 -13.87 3.91 -0.57
N GLU A 21 -13.59 5.17 -0.27
CA GLU A 21 -13.04 6.15 -1.23
C GLU A 21 -11.66 5.69 -1.73
N TYR A 22 -10.76 5.34 -0.81
CA TYR A 22 -9.42 4.80 -1.14
C TYR A 22 -9.51 3.53 -1.99
N CYS A 23 -10.33 2.55 -1.61
CA CYS A 23 -10.50 1.31 -2.37
C CYS A 23 -11.10 1.57 -3.77
N SER A 24 -12.05 2.49 -3.87
CA SER A 24 -12.67 2.86 -5.15
C SER A 24 -11.67 3.52 -6.10
N TRP A 25 -10.66 4.22 -5.56
CA TRP A 25 -9.56 4.79 -6.33
C TRP A 25 -8.47 3.75 -6.66
N LEU A 26 -8.11 2.88 -5.70
CA LEU A 26 -7.01 1.92 -5.80
C LEU A 26 -7.31 0.76 -6.76
N PHE A 27 -8.44 0.07 -6.60
CA PHE A 27 -8.69 -1.19 -7.32
C PHE A 27 -8.74 -1.04 -8.84
N PRO A 28 -9.32 0.04 -9.43
CA PRO A 28 -9.24 0.25 -10.87
C PRO A 28 -7.81 0.36 -11.40
N ILE A 29 -6.91 1.00 -10.64
CA ILE A 29 -5.48 1.15 -11.00
C ILE A 29 -4.80 -0.22 -10.98
N ILE A 30 -5.01 -0.99 -9.91
CA ILE A 30 -4.41 -2.32 -9.76
C ILE A 30 -4.92 -3.29 -10.84
N ASN A 31 -6.21 -3.25 -11.16
CA ASN A 31 -6.79 -4.10 -12.20
C ASN A 31 -6.20 -3.79 -13.57
N GLN A 32 -6.09 -2.51 -13.94
CA GLN A 32 -5.44 -2.11 -15.20
C GLN A 32 -3.97 -2.54 -15.22
N LEU A 33 -3.27 -2.43 -14.10
CA LEU A 33 -1.89 -2.85 -14.02
C LEU A 33 -1.74 -4.36 -14.22
N ALA A 34 -2.64 -5.16 -13.64
CA ALA A 34 -2.64 -6.61 -13.79
C ALA A 34 -2.88 -7.06 -15.25
N GLU A 35 -3.56 -6.25 -16.05
CA GLU A 35 -3.76 -6.52 -17.49
C GLU A 35 -2.50 -6.23 -18.33
N VAL A 36 -1.64 -5.32 -17.88
CA VAL A 36 -0.46 -4.85 -18.63
C VAL A 36 0.81 -5.62 -18.24
N ILE A 37 0.90 -6.10 -17.00
CA ILE A 37 2.06 -6.84 -16.51
C ILE A 37 1.96 -8.31 -16.92
N ASP A 38 2.94 -8.77 -17.70
CA ASP A 38 3.19 -10.20 -17.85
C ASP A 38 3.84 -10.75 -16.57
N SER A 39 3.09 -11.60 -15.88
CA SER A 39 3.50 -12.24 -14.61
C SER A 39 3.71 -13.75 -14.76
N SER A 40 3.81 -14.25 -16.01
CA SER A 40 3.88 -15.69 -16.29
C SER A 40 5.08 -16.39 -15.62
N ASP A 41 6.21 -15.68 -15.50
CA ASP A 41 7.45 -16.20 -14.90
C ASP A 41 7.65 -15.77 -13.44
N TYR A 42 6.65 -15.13 -12.83
CA TYR A 42 6.79 -14.63 -11.46
C TYR A 42 6.80 -15.79 -10.47
N SER A 43 7.79 -15.77 -9.57
CA SER A 43 7.78 -16.60 -8.38
C SER A 43 6.57 -16.27 -7.49
N PRO A 44 6.19 -17.18 -6.56
CA PRO A 44 5.12 -16.90 -5.60
C PRO A 44 5.32 -15.62 -4.78
N PHE A 45 6.57 -15.18 -4.60
CA PHE A 45 6.90 -13.94 -3.91
C PHE A 45 6.66 -12.69 -4.77
N GLU A 46 6.91 -12.79 -6.08
CA GLU A 46 6.72 -11.72 -7.06
C GLU A 46 5.25 -11.55 -7.43
N MET A 47 4.46 -12.63 -7.42
CA MET A 47 3.00 -12.59 -7.60
C MET A 47 2.27 -11.70 -6.58
N ARG A 48 2.93 -11.31 -5.49
CA ARG A 48 2.43 -10.34 -4.50
C ARG A 48 2.61 -8.87 -4.91
N PHE A 49 3.06 -8.59 -6.13
CA PHE A 49 3.26 -7.23 -6.62
C PHE A 49 2.05 -6.30 -6.43
N PRO A 50 0.76 -6.73 -6.54
CA PRO A 50 -0.36 -5.81 -6.36
C PRO A 50 -0.40 -5.21 -4.96
N GLY A 51 -0.08 -6.00 -3.94
CA GLY A 51 -0.04 -5.54 -2.55
C GLY A 51 1.14 -4.61 -2.26
N ARG A 52 2.30 -4.83 -2.90
CA ARG A 52 3.46 -3.94 -2.77
C ARG A 52 3.20 -2.59 -3.43
N ILE A 53 2.49 -2.60 -4.55
CA ILE A 53 2.15 -1.37 -5.26
C ILE A 53 1.08 -0.60 -4.48
N SER A 54 0.13 -1.29 -3.83
CA SER A 54 -0.84 -0.61 -2.98
C SER A 54 -0.20 0.12 -1.79
N GLU A 55 0.91 -0.39 -1.23
CA GLU A 55 1.68 0.29 -0.17
C GLU A 55 2.16 1.67 -0.66
N ILE A 56 2.77 1.71 -1.85
CA ILE A 56 3.23 2.97 -2.45
C ILE A 56 2.05 3.89 -2.80
N LEU A 57 0.95 3.33 -3.32
CA LEU A 57 -0.22 4.09 -3.72
C LEU A 57 -1.00 4.67 -2.53
N LEU A 58 -0.87 4.09 -1.33
CA LEU A 58 -1.44 4.68 -0.11
C LEU A 58 -0.86 6.07 0.16
N ASP A 59 0.46 6.23 0.05
CA ASP A 59 1.13 7.53 0.22
C ASP A 59 0.66 8.55 -0.82
N VAL A 60 0.54 8.13 -2.09
CA VAL A 60 0.04 8.99 -3.17
C VAL A 60 -1.39 9.44 -2.90
N TRP A 61 -2.25 8.54 -2.40
CA TRP A 61 -3.62 8.88 -2.04
C TRP A 61 -3.69 9.87 -0.86
N LEU A 62 -2.88 9.68 0.17
CA LEU A 62 -2.81 10.59 1.31
C LEU A 62 -2.28 11.98 0.89
N GLU A 63 -1.25 12.03 0.05
CA GLU A 63 -0.68 13.29 -0.48
C GLU A 63 -1.67 14.05 -1.37
N THR A 64 -2.51 13.36 -2.13
CA THR A 64 -3.49 13.99 -3.03
C THR A 64 -4.73 14.47 -2.29
N THR A 65 -5.22 13.69 -1.33
CA THR A 65 -6.45 14.01 -0.59
C THR A 65 -6.23 15.01 0.55
N HIS A 66 -5.01 15.12 1.08
CA HIS A 66 -4.66 15.99 2.20
C HIS A 66 -5.48 15.74 3.47
N TYR A 67 -6.00 14.52 3.65
CA TYR A 67 -6.69 14.15 4.89
C TYR A 67 -5.71 14.21 6.08
N PRO A 68 -6.16 14.70 7.25
CA PRO A 68 -5.33 14.67 8.44
C PRO A 68 -5.15 13.22 8.91
N PHE A 69 -3.90 12.83 9.16
CA PHE A 69 -3.55 11.53 9.72
C PHE A 69 -2.46 11.68 10.77
N ILE A 70 -2.31 10.65 11.60
CA ILE A 70 -1.23 10.52 12.57
C ILE A 70 -0.51 9.20 12.32
N GLU A 71 0.80 9.20 12.47
CA GLU A 71 1.61 7.99 12.40
C GLU A 71 1.69 7.33 13.78
N MET A 72 1.61 6.00 13.79
CA MET A 72 1.71 5.20 15.02
C MET A 72 2.86 4.22 14.89
N ALA A 73 3.55 3.96 16.00
CA ALA A 73 4.66 3.02 16.02
C ALA A 73 4.17 1.61 15.64
N VAL A 74 4.92 0.93 14.75
CA VAL A 74 4.71 -0.48 14.45
C VAL A 74 5.21 -1.30 15.65
N VAL A 75 4.33 -2.10 16.24
CA VAL A 75 4.67 -2.97 17.37
C VAL A 75 4.61 -4.41 16.90
N SER A 76 5.73 -5.14 17.05
CA SER A 76 5.72 -6.59 16.91
C SER A 76 5.39 -7.22 18.26
N PRO A 77 4.39 -8.11 18.35
CA PRO A 77 4.10 -8.85 19.57
C PRO A 77 5.17 -9.89 19.90
N GLU A 78 5.96 -10.31 18.91
CA GLU A 78 7.03 -11.29 19.06
C GLU A 78 8.42 -10.64 18.88
N PRO A 79 9.48 -11.19 19.50
CA PRO A 79 10.85 -10.75 19.26
C PRO A 79 11.20 -10.89 17.78
N VAL A 80 11.44 -9.75 17.11
CA VAL A 80 11.89 -9.73 15.73
C VAL A 80 13.40 -9.60 15.73
N ASN A 81 14.09 -10.60 15.18
CA ASN A 81 15.51 -10.49 14.89
C ASN A 81 15.67 -9.70 13.59
N TRP A 82 15.85 -8.40 13.72
CA TRP A 82 16.30 -7.55 12.63
C TRP A 82 17.79 -7.85 12.40
N ILE A 83 18.08 -8.74 11.45
CA ILE A 83 19.44 -8.97 10.94
C ILE A 83 19.90 -7.72 10.20
#